data_AF-A0A8H5X417-F1
#
_entry.id   AF-A0A8H5X417-F1
#
_cell.length_a   1.000
_cell.length_b   1.000
_cell.length_c   1.000
_cell.angle_alpha   90.00
_cell.angle_beta   90.00
_cell.angle_gamma   90.00
#
_symmetry.space_group_name_H-M   'P 1'
#
loop_
_entity.id
_entity.type
_entity.pdbx_description
1 polymer ?
#
loop_
_entity_poly.entity_id
_entity_poly.type
_entity_poly.pdbx_seq_one_letter_code
_entity_poly.pdbx_strand_id
1 'polypeptide(L)'
;MDKETVQPNSWVAFRLPNEQYRILQITPNTTITLGKYGSFPSNLIIDRPFNFTYEVQDKREGETFARLRVVPAKELNADDLADTSAEATEPADGDDVIAPADGEELTLVDESGKVLIRSNREIIDDSARQTLKPEEIEELKRKGASAGKELIAKLLLSHTAIDQKTAYSLAKYKLLKTKKYIRRFTVLPLDVPMLAQWLLEDRDASKVLEMRQEMMALVGCWADVHFGGVPTEEPSASQHGRWLVVDDTGGLLVASLAERMDILFPKPEPETVDNTTAPATTGNIVVPTENMGQDQPQATSGTTNPPGQRKRHPRRSDFDVPYVNKNTLTVIHGQTQPNLALLRYFNYDAANANPSPPYHPLDTNLMDISWLQLLAPEQDDAYINKPAEATPEEISSWKTNRRGNYHRKRRRWARIRHVVDTTRAGGFSGLAVASSMDPISVVRSTVPLLAGGAPIAIYSPTIEPLTQLADCFSVARRAAWVSAPPPEIENKTLEELERWEGSEEFPVNPTLLLGVTIQSSRARRWQVLPGRTHPFMTGRGGADGFLLTAWRAVPVEGKIEARVSRPDNKSSGDIDAAIAQCQLEDRIPINSLDTSEQFLKDVEFLRKDSWR
;
A
#
# COMPACT_ATOMS: atom_id res chain seq x y z
N MET A 1 10.37 -10.37 -8.02
CA MET A 1 10.69 -10.70 -6.62
C MET A 1 9.62 -11.64 -6.13
N ASP A 2 10.00 -12.71 -5.43
CA ASP A 2 9.04 -13.54 -4.75
C ASP A 2 8.42 -12.73 -3.59
N LYS A 3 7.10 -12.55 -3.61
CA LYS A 3 6.36 -11.76 -2.60
C LYS A 3 6.26 -12.51 -1.27
N GLU A 4 6.58 -13.80 -1.26
CA GLU A 4 6.35 -14.67 -0.10
C GLU A 4 7.58 -14.82 0.79
N THR A 5 8.76 -14.46 0.29
CA THR A 5 10.05 -14.65 0.97
C THR A 5 10.82 -13.34 1.18
N VAL A 6 11.65 -13.32 2.23
CA VAL A 6 12.49 -12.18 2.57
C VAL A 6 13.61 -12.03 1.53
N GLN A 7 13.53 -10.98 0.73
CA GLN A 7 14.50 -10.69 -0.32
C GLN A 7 15.70 -9.86 0.19
N PRO A 8 16.91 -10.04 -0.37
CA PRO A 8 18.05 -9.19 -0.02
C PRO A 8 17.78 -7.73 -0.39
N ASN A 9 18.24 -6.81 0.46
CA ASN A 9 18.05 -5.35 0.38
C ASN A 9 16.60 -4.87 0.39
N SER A 10 15.61 -5.75 0.61
CA SER A 10 14.22 -5.36 0.82
C SER A 10 14.02 -4.76 2.21
N TRP A 11 12.99 -3.92 2.34
CA TRP A 11 12.55 -3.42 3.64
C TRP A 11 11.52 -4.37 4.25
N VAL A 12 11.66 -4.62 5.54
CA VAL A 12 10.87 -5.63 6.25
C VAL A 12 10.44 -5.09 7.61
N ALA A 13 9.25 -5.48 8.06
CA ALA A 13 8.72 -5.13 9.38
C ALA A 13 8.97 -6.25 10.38
N PHE A 14 9.68 -5.95 11.47
CA PHE A 14 9.83 -6.85 12.61
C PHE A 14 8.76 -6.54 13.65
N ARG A 15 7.79 -7.44 13.82
CA ARG A 15 6.83 -7.37 14.92
C ARG A 15 7.46 -7.94 16.18
N LEU A 16 7.54 -7.13 17.21
CA LEU A 16 8.10 -7.48 18.50
C LEU A 16 7.02 -8.07 19.43
N PRO A 17 7.38 -8.75 20.54
CA PRO A 17 6.43 -9.33 21.48
C PRO A 17 5.54 -8.30 22.19
N ASN A 18 5.97 -7.04 22.24
CA ASN A 18 5.17 -5.91 22.71
C ASN A 18 4.25 -5.32 21.62
N GLU A 19 4.08 -6.02 20.50
CA GLU A 19 3.25 -5.64 19.35
C GLU A 19 3.69 -4.38 18.59
N GLN A 20 4.83 -3.78 18.96
CA GLN A 20 5.47 -2.70 18.22
C GLN A 20 6.22 -3.22 17.00
N TYR A 21 6.34 -2.39 15.98
CA TYR A 21 7.05 -2.71 14.76
C TYR A 21 8.38 -1.97 14.66
N ARG A 22 9.39 -2.68 14.15
CA ARG A 22 10.66 -2.10 13.72
C ARG A 22 10.85 -2.37 12.24
N ILE A 23 10.89 -1.31 11.45
CA ILE A 23 11.19 -1.40 10.02
C ILE A 23 12.69 -1.25 9.81
N LEU A 24 13.29 -2.23 9.12
CA LEU A 24 14.71 -2.26 8.78
C LEU A 24 14.90 -2.80 7.36
N GLN A 25 15.96 -2.33 6.68
CA GLN A 25 16.39 -2.89 5.40
C GLN A 25 17.28 -4.11 5.63
N ILE A 26 17.01 -5.20 4.91
CA ILE A 26 17.73 -6.48 5.07
C ILE A 26 18.96 -6.49 4.17
N THR A 27 20.02 -5.80 4.58
CA THR A 27 21.30 -5.81 3.86
C THR A 27 22.03 -7.13 4.12
N PRO A 28 22.43 -7.90 3.09
CA PRO A 28 23.21 -9.13 3.27
C PRO A 28 24.51 -8.92 4.04
N ASN A 29 24.94 -9.93 4.78
CA ASN A 29 26.20 -9.93 5.56
C ASN A 29 26.28 -8.83 6.63
N THR A 30 25.14 -8.44 7.20
CA THR A 30 25.08 -7.46 8.29
C THR A 30 24.44 -8.07 9.54
N THR A 31 24.63 -7.44 10.70
CA THR A 31 24.00 -7.87 11.96
C THR A 31 22.77 -7.02 12.24
N ILE A 32 21.61 -7.67 12.34
CA ILE A 32 20.36 -7.04 12.74
C ILE A 32 20.30 -7.01 14.26
N THR A 33 20.00 -5.83 14.83
CA THR A 33 19.90 -5.63 16.28
C THR A 33 18.51 -5.16 16.66
N LEU A 34 17.81 -5.92 17.51
CA LEU A 34 16.47 -5.63 18.00
C LEU A 34 16.47 -5.16 19.47
N GLY A 35 17.58 -4.57 19.94
CA GLY A 35 17.72 -4.09 21.31
C GLY A 35 17.65 -5.23 22.33
N LYS A 36 16.71 -5.16 23.29
CA LYS A 36 16.55 -6.17 24.36
C LYS A 36 16.21 -7.58 23.85
N TYR A 37 15.73 -7.69 22.61
CA TYR A 37 15.35 -8.96 21.99
C TYR A 37 16.55 -9.69 21.36
N GLY A 38 17.74 -9.08 21.36
CA GLY A 38 18.98 -9.68 20.87
C GLY A 38 19.37 -9.20 19.47
N SER A 39 20.43 -9.82 18.94
CA SER A 39 20.99 -9.54 17.63
C SER A 39 21.33 -10.83 16.89
N PHE A 40 21.22 -10.82 15.57
CA PHE A 40 21.47 -11.98 14.70
C PHE A 40 21.93 -11.54 13.30
N PRO A 41 22.63 -12.41 12.52
CA PRO A 41 23.01 -12.11 11.15
C PRO A 41 21.81 -12.05 10.19
N SER A 42 21.77 -11.07 9.29
CA SER A 42 20.70 -10.90 8.30
C SER A 42 20.50 -12.13 7.41
N ASN A 43 21.57 -12.84 7.08
CA ASN A 43 21.54 -14.03 6.23
C ASN A 43 20.68 -15.18 6.80
N LEU A 44 20.37 -15.19 8.11
CA LEU A 44 19.53 -16.24 8.70
C LEU A 44 18.05 -16.12 8.31
N ILE A 45 17.61 -14.94 7.87
CA ILE A 45 16.21 -14.68 7.49
C ILE A 45 16.03 -14.46 5.99
N ILE A 46 17.10 -14.25 5.21
CA ILE A 46 17.01 -14.13 3.74
C ILE A 46 16.52 -15.45 3.14
N ASP A 47 15.69 -15.36 2.11
CA ASP A 47 15.02 -16.48 1.42
C ASP A 47 14.13 -17.33 2.33
N ARG A 48 13.81 -16.84 3.53
CA ARG A 48 12.81 -17.45 4.42
C ARG A 48 11.43 -16.86 4.15
N PRO A 49 10.35 -17.64 4.31
CA PRO A 49 9.00 -17.12 4.24
C PRO A 49 8.74 -16.03 5.27
N PHE A 50 7.88 -15.08 4.89
CA PHE A 50 7.31 -14.13 5.85
C PHE A 50 6.37 -14.82 6.85
N ASN A 51 5.95 -14.07 7.87
CA ASN A 51 5.04 -14.48 8.96
C ASN A 51 5.61 -15.51 9.94
N PHE A 52 6.86 -15.95 9.76
CA PHE A 52 7.54 -16.78 10.75
C PHE A 52 7.97 -15.99 11.98
N THR A 53 7.72 -16.59 13.14
CA THR A 53 8.20 -16.08 14.42
C THR A 53 9.46 -16.82 14.82
N TYR A 54 10.51 -16.06 15.09
CA TYR A 54 11.81 -16.57 15.48
C TYR A 54 12.05 -16.31 16.97
N GLU A 55 12.68 -17.26 17.64
CA GLU A 55 13.23 -17.12 18.97
C GLU A 55 14.75 -17.07 18.86
N VAL A 56 15.36 -16.01 19.41
CA VAL A 56 16.81 -15.85 19.43
C VAL A 56 17.40 -16.83 20.44
N GLN A 57 18.34 -17.67 20.00
CA GLN A 57 19.04 -18.63 20.84
C GLN A 57 20.43 -18.12 21.22
N ASP A 58 20.99 -18.71 22.28
CA ASP A 58 22.37 -18.44 22.66
C ASP A 58 23.36 -18.96 21.62
N LYS A 59 24.55 -18.35 21.65
CA LYS A 59 25.67 -18.76 20.81
C LYS A 59 26.11 -20.16 21.22
N ARG A 60 26.37 -21.04 20.26
CA ARG A 60 27.03 -22.32 20.55
C ARG A 60 28.52 -22.08 20.79
N GLU A 61 29.16 -23.02 21.48
CA GLU A 61 30.61 -23.00 21.67
C GLU A 61 31.32 -22.93 20.30
N GLY A 62 32.14 -21.90 20.11
CA GLY A 62 32.85 -21.63 18.86
C GLY A 62 32.13 -20.72 17.85
N GLU A 63 30.86 -20.36 18.06
CA GLU A 63 30.13 -19.46 17.17
C GLU A 63 30.18 -18.00 17.62
N THR A 64 30.34 -17.08 16.64
CA THR A 64 30.38 -15.63 16.91
C THR A 64 28.99 -15.01 16.99
N PHE A 65 27.95 -15.68 16.47
CA PHE A 65 26.60 -15.15 16.30
C PHE A 65 25.52 -16.00 16.99
N ALA A 66 24.38 -15.37 17.27
CA ALA A 66 23.21 -16.04 17.83
C ALA A 66 22.40 -16.74 16.74
N ARG A 67 21.91 -17.95 17.01
CA ARG A 67 21.06 -18.70 16.08
C ARG A 67 19.59 -18.32 16.24
N LEU A 68 18.78 -18.64 15.24
CA LEU A 68 17.33 -18.45 15.26
C LEU A 68 16.61 -19.80 15.24
N ARG A 69 15.61 -19.95 16.11
CA ARG A 69 14.69 -21.09 16.09
C ARG A 69 13.32 -20.61 15.62
N VAL A 70 12.76 -21.25 14.61
CA VAL A 70 11.36 -21.03 14.21
C VAL A 70 10.44 -21.58 15.30
N VAL A 71 9.52 -20.74 15.77
CA VAL A 71 8.53 -21.10 16.79
C VAL A 71 7.26 -21.59 16.08
N PRO A 72 6.82 -22.84 16.30
CA PRO A 72 5.59 -23.35 15.70
C PRO A 72 4.35 -22.61 16.21
N ALA A 73 3.30 -22.52 15.38
CA ALA A 73 2.03 -21.91 15.74
C ALA A 73 1.39 -22.51 17.00
N LYS A 74 1.57 -23.83 17.22
CA LYS A 74 1.12 -24.51 18.44
C LYS A 74 1.77 -23.94 19.71
N GLU A 75 3.06 -23.61 19.70
CA GLU A 75 3.75 -23.01 20.86
C GLU A 75 3.36 -21.54 21.06
N LEU A 76 3.02 -20.83 19.99
CA LEU A 76 2.57 -19.44 20.05
C LEU A 76 1.17 -19.32 20.66
N ASN A 77 0.24 -20.16 20.23
CA ASN A 77 -1.17 -20.06 20.58
C ASN A 77 -1.55 -20.94 21.79
N ALA A 78 -0.62 -21.72 22.34
CA ALA A 78 -0.89 -22.62 23.46
C ALA A 78 -1.51 -21.89 24.66
N ASP A 79 -1.00 -20.69 24.98
CA ASP A 79 -1.49 -19.91 26.13
C ASP A 79 -2.79 -19.16 25.83
N ASP A 80 -3.06 -18.86 24.56
CA ASP A 80 -4.30 -18.21 24.13
C ASP A 80 -5.49 -19.19 24.08
N LEU A 81 -5.21 -20.46 23.76
CA LEU A 81 -6.20 -21.54 23.56
C LEU A 81 -6.33 -22.51 24.74
N ALA A 82 -5.53 -22.37 25.80
CA ALA A 82 -5.48 -23.30 26.93
C ALA A 82 -6.86 -23.58 27.57
N ASP A 83 -7.80 -22.64 27.45
CA ASP A 83 -9.14 -22.76 28.03
C ASP A 83 -10.06 -23.67 27.18
N THR A 84 -9.83 -23.82 25.87
CA THR A 84 -10.65 -24.70 25.00
C THR A 84 -10.43 -26.19 25.25
N SER A 85 -9.27 -26.55 25.83
CA SER A 85 -8.97 -27.95 26.17
C SER A 85 -9.59 -28.40 27.50
N ALA A 86 -10.10 -27.48 28.31
CA ALA A 86 -10.73 -27.82 29.59
C ALA A 86 -12.23 -28.15 29.46
N GLU A 87 -12.86 -27.86 28.30
CA GLU A 87 -14.29 -28.05 28.03
C GLU A 87 -14.56 -28.91 26.78
N ALA A 88 -13.82 -30.02 26.64
CA ALA A 88 -14.20 -31.10 25.72
C ALA A 88 -14.48 -32.41 26.49
N THR A 89 -15.06 -32.29 27.69
CA THR A 89 -15.76 -33.41 28.30
C THR A 89 -17.18 -33.36 27.73
N GLU A 90 -17.50 -34.32 26.85
CA GLU A 90 -18.86 -34.62 26.41
C GLU A 90 -19.85 -34.45 27.57
N PRO A 91 -21.01 -33.78 27.38
CA PRO A 91 -22.01 -33.75 28.42
C PRO A 91 -22.46 -35.20 28.65
N ALA A 92 -22.10 -35.74 29.82
CA ALA A 92 -22.68 -36.97 30.30
C ALA A 92 -24.17 -36.73 30.44
N ASP A 93 -24.94 -37.51 29.69
CA ASP A 93 -26.40 -37.61 29.72
C ASP A 93 -26.86 -37.77 31.19
N GLY A 94 -27.36 -36.69 31.76
CA GLY A 94 -27.56 -36.53 33.20
C GLY A 94 -28.25 -35.21 33.51
N ASP A 95 -29.58 -35.26 33.42
CA ASP A 95 -30.54 -34.19 33.65
C ASP A 95 -30.39 -33.59 35.06
N ASP A 96 -29.70 -32.45 35.19
CA ASP A 96 -29.85 -31.46 36.28
C ASP A 96 -29.05 -30.18 35.93
N VAL A 97 -29.50 -29.46 34.90
CA VAL A 97 -28.97 -28.13 34.57
C VAL A 97 -29.76 -27.07 35.32
N ILE A 98 -29.31 -26.71 36.52
CA ILE A 98 -29.72 -25.45 37.17
C ILE A 98 -28.99 -24.32 36.43
N ALA A 99 -29.72 -23.54 35.63
CA ALA A 99 -29.21 -22.32 35.01
C ALA A 99 -28.88 -21.27 36.09
N PRO A 100 -27.63 -20.82 36.24
CA PRO A 100 -27.33 -19.75 37.18
C PRO A 100 -27.77 -18.41 36.58
N ALA A 101 -28.42 -17.59 37.42
CA ALA A 101 -28.66 -16.19 37.13
C ALA A 101 -27.33 -15.41 37.13
N ASP A 102 -27.27 -14.35 36.32
CA ASP A 102 -26.12 -13.48 36.10
C ASP A 102 -25.33 -13.14 37.38
N GLY A 103 -24.05 -13.49 37.40
CA GLY A 103 -23.04 -12.83 38.25
C GLY A 103 -22.44 -13.62 39.42
N GLU A 104 -22.83 -14.87 39.67
CA GLU A 104 -22.20 -15.70 40.73
C GLU A 104 -21.52 -16.95 40.17
N GLU A 105 -20.21 -16.87 39.92
CA GLU A 105 -19.37 -18.03 39.64
C GLU A 105 -19.09 -18.79 40.96
N LEU A 106 -19.87 -19.84 41.21
CA LEU A 106 -19.67 -20.78 42.31
C LEU A 106 -18.49 -21.72 42.01
N THR A 107 -17.72 -22.06 43.03
CA THR A 107 -16.66 -23.08 42.96
C THR A 107 -17.29 -24.47 42.80
N LEU A 108 -17.41 -24.95 41.57
CA LEU A 108 -17.76 -26.35 41.30
C LEU A 108 -16.54 -27.23 41.59
N VAL A 109 -16.71 -28.20 42.49
CA VAL A 109 -15.73 -29.24 42.81
C VAL A 109 -16.35 -30.56 42.36
N ASP A 110 -15.64 -31.35 41.55
CA ASP A 110 -16.12 -32.68 41.17
C ASP A 110 -16.13 -33.64 42.38
N GLU A 111 -16.79 -34.80 42.23
CA GLU A 111 -16.83 -35.85 43.27
C GLU A 111 -15.44 -36.43 43.62
N SER A 112 -14.40 -36.11 42.84
CA SER A 112 -13.00 -36.49 43.08
C SER A 112 -12.19 -35.40 43.81
N GLY A 113 -12.82 -34.29 44.19
CA GLY A 113 -12.18 -33.18 44.90
C GLY A 113 -11.39 -32.22 44.01
N LYS A 114 -11.54 -32.30 42.68
CA LYS A 114 -10.87 -31.41 41.73
C LYS A 114 -11.70 -30.14 41.52
N VAL A 115 -11.13 -29.01 41.92
CA VAL A 115 -11.74 -27.68 41.77
C VAL A 115 -11.75 -27.28 40.29
N LEU A 116 -12.95 -27.15 39.69
CA LEU A 116 -13.16 -26.86 38.27
C LEU A 116 -13.15 -25.34 37.97
N ILE A 117 -13.66 -24.51 38.88
CA ILE A 117 -13.71 -23.05 38.72
C ILE A 117 -13.23 -22.38 40.02
N ARG A 118 -12.23 -21.50 39.92
CA ARG A 118 -11.67 -20.76 41.07
C ARG A 118 -12.22 -19.32 41.04
N SER A 119 -12.64 -18.78 42.19
CA SER A 119 -13.15 -17.41 42.31
C SER A 119 -12.10 -16.48 42.93
N ASN A 120 -12.04 -15.23 42.46
CA ASN A 120 -11.13 -14.21 42.98
C ASN A 120 -11.64 -13.52 44.27
N ARG A 121 -12.76 -13.97 44.86
CA ARG A 121 -13.43 -13.32 46.00
C ARG A 121 -12.55 -13.20 47.26
N GLU A 122 -11.60 -14.12 47.44
CA GLU A 122 -10.71 -14.18 48.61
C GLU A 122 -9.32 -13.56 48.37
N ILE A 123 -9.11 -12.89 47.22
CA ILE A 123 -7.83 -12.32 46.83
C ILE A 123 -7.56 -11.03 47.63
N ILE A 124 -6.97 -11.16 48.83
CA ILE A 124 -6.48 -10.03 49.64
C ILE A 124 -5.17 -9.50 49.02
N ASP A 125 -5.16 -8.25 48.55
CA ASP A 125 -4.05 -7.63 47.81
C ASP A 125 -2.85 -7.31 48.70
N ASP A 126 -2.08 -8.33 49.07
CA ASP A 126 -0.78 -8.13 49.70
C ASP A 126 0.31 -7.94 48.65
N SER A 127 1.01 -6.81 48.76
CA SER A 127 2.15 -6.38 47.94
C SER A 127 3.33 -7.37 47.89
N ALA A 128 3.25 -8.51 48.58
CA ALA A 128 4.27 -9.55 48.73
C ALA A 128 4.01 -10.85 47.93
N ARG A 129 3.15 -10.84 46.91
CA ARG A 129 2.85 -12.06 46.12
C ARG A 129 4.02 -12.60 45.28
N GLN A 130 5.02 -11.78 44.98
CA GLN A 130 6.18 -12.18 44.21
C GLN A 130 7.42 -12.18 45.12
N THR A 131 7.95 -13.36 45.38
CA THR A 131 9.12 -13.55 46.26
C THR A 131 10.45 -13.27 45.58
N LEU A 132 10.49 -13.27 44.24
CA LEU A 132 11.70 -13.01 43.46
C LEU A 132 12.06 -11.52 43.45
N LYS A 133 13.24 -11.16 43.98
CA LYS A 133 13.72 -9.77 44.01
C LYS A 133 14.06 -9.22 42.62
N PRO A 134 13.97 -7.89 42.39
CA PRO A 134 14.36 -7.27 41.11
C PRO A 134 15.80 -7.57 40.68
N GLU A 135 16.74 -7.59 41.62
CA GLU A 135 18.16 -7.88 41.38
C GLU A 135 18.37 -9.30 40.81
N GLU A 136 17.68 -10.29 41.39
CA GLU A 136 17.71 -11.67 40.88
C GLU A 136 17.13 -11.77 39.47
N ILE A 137 16.10 -10.97 39.16
CA ILE A 137 15.52 -10.90 37.81
C ILE A 137 16.54 -10.33 36.83
N GLU A 138 17.33 -9.34 37.22
CA GLU A 138 18.38 -8.78 36.37
C GLU A 138 19.52 -9.76 36.15
N GLU A 139 19.92 -10.50 37.18
CA GLU A 139 20.94 -11.54 37.05
C GLU A 139 20.46 -12.66 36.09
N LEU A 140 19.21 -13.11 36.24
CA LEU A 140 18.61 -14.09 35.34
C LEU A 140 18.56 -13.60 33.90
N LYS A 141 18.24 -12.32 33.65
CA LYS A 141 18.28 -11.75 32.29
C LYS A 141 19.67 -11.77 31.66
N ARG A 142 20.75 -11.75 32.46
CA ARG A 142 22.14 -11.78 31.98
C ARG A 142 22.61 -13.18 31.59
N LYS A 143 21.95 -14.26 32.06
CA LYS A 143 22.36 -15.66 31.82
C LYS A 143 22.13 -16.19 30.40
N GLY A 144 21.78 -15.32 29.43
CA GLY A 144 21.64 -15.70 28.02
C GLY A 144 20.25 -15.45 27.45
N ALA A 145 19.97 -16.06 26.30
CA ALA A 145 18.75 -15.99 25.52
C ALA A 145 17.73 -17.08 25.93
N SER A 146 18.18 -18.25 26.38
CA SER A 146 17.31 -19.27 27.00
C SER A 146 16.72 -18.84 28.35
N ALA A 147 17.36 -17.85 29.00
CA ALA A 147 16.98 -17.36 30.31
C ALA A 147 15.53 -16.84 30.40
N GLY A 148 14.91 -16.43 29.28
CA GLY A 148 13.53 -15.93 29.28
C GLY A 148 12.51 -16.98 29.75
N LYS A 149 12.64 -18.23 29.30
CA LYS A 149 11.71 -19.32 29.66
C LYS A 149 11.91 -19.78 31.12
N GLU A 150 13.16 -19.95 31.51
CA GLU A 150 13.53 -20.30 32.89
C GLU A 150 13.10 -19.22 33.87
N LEU A 151 13.26 -17.94 33.51
CA LEU A 151 12.80 -16.82 34.32
C LEU A 151 11.28 -16.82 34.48
N ILE A 152 10.51 -17.11 33.43
CA ILE A 152 9.05 -17.21 33.52
C ILE A 152 8.63 -18.37 34.41
N ALA A 153 9.26 -19.54 34.26
CA ALA A 153 9.01 -20.70 35.11
C ALA A 153 9.33 -20.39 36.59
N LYS A 154 10.48 -19.78 36.87
CA LYS A 154 10.85 -19.36 38.23
C LYS A 154 9.85 -18.34 38.79
N LEU A 155 9.43 -17.35 37.98
CA LEU A 155 8.43 -16.34 38.37
C LEU A 155 7.05 -16.94 38.68
N LEU A 156 6.67 -18.02 38.00
CA LEU A 156 5.42 -18.75 38.26
C LEU A 156 5.53 -19.57 39.56
N LEU A 157 6.65 -20.26 39.77
CA LEU A 157 6.91 -21.04 40.99
C LEU A 157 7.04 -20.16 42.24
N SER A 158 7.61 -18.97 42.10
CA SER A 158 7.86 -18.03 43.20
C SER A 158 6.65 -17.15 43.55
N HIS A 159 5.50 -17.35 42.89
CA HIS A 159 4.28 -16.59 43.09
C HIS A 159 3.37 -17.28 44.13
N THR A 160 3.23 -16.70 45.32
CA THR A 160 2.59 -17.34 46.48
C THR A 160 1.09 -17.62 46.30
N ALA A 161 0.39 -16.76 45.57
CA ALA A 161 -1.05 -16.87 45.32
C ALA A 161 -1.37 -17.21 43.85
N ILE A 162 -0.51 -18.00 43.19
CA ILE A 162 -0.74 -18.34 41.77
C ILE A 162 -1.94 -19.27 41.63
N ASP A 163 -2.12 -20.16 42.60
CA ASP A 163 -3.22 -21.12 42.64
C ASP A 163 -4.58 -20.46 42.91
N GLN A 164 -4.62 -19.28 43.50
CA GLN A 164 -5.89 -18.55 43.69
C GLN A 164 -6.42 -17.93 42.40
N LYS A 165 -5.63 -17.90 41.32
CA LYS A 165 -6.03 -17.30 40.05
C LYS A 165 -6.93 -18.25 39.25
N THR A 166 -7.91 -17.65 38.59
CA THR A 166 -8.68 -18.32 37.53
C THR A 166 -7.78 -18.73 36.36
N ALA A 167 -8.21 -19.69 35.54
CA ALA A 167 -7.48 -20.12 34.34
C ALA A 167 -7.16 -18.94 33.42
N TYR A 168 -8.15 -18.06 33.16
CA TYR A 168 -7.98 -16.83 32.39
C TYR A 168 -6.95 -15.87 32.99
N SER A 169 -6.96 -15.72 34.32
CA SER A 169 -6.03 -14.83 35.03
C SER A 169 -4.60 -15.37 34.98
N LEU A 170 -4.44 -16.70 35.04
CA LEU A 170 -3.15 -17.38 34.89
C LEU A 170 -2.62 -17.25 33.46
N ALA A 171 -3.45 -17.53 32.45
CA ALA A 171 -3.10 -17.37 31.04
C ALA A 171 -2.69 -15.93 30.73
N LYS A 172 -3.48 -14.93 31.18
CA LYS A 172 -3.15 -13.51 31.05
C LYS A 172 -1.82 -13.15 31.72
N TYR A 173 -1.55 -13.69 32.91
CA TYR A 173 -0.29 -13.47 33.61
C TYR A 173 0.89 -14.07 32.83
N LYS A 174 0.76 -15.31 32.35
CA LYS A 174 1.79 -15.99 31.56
C LYS A 174 2.08 -15.24 30.26
N LEU A 175 1.06 -14.83 29.51
CA LEU A 175 1.20 -14.02 28.29
C LEU A 175 1.95 -12.71 28.55
N LEU A 176 1.61 -12.00 29.64
CA LEU A 176 2.30 -10.76 30.02
C LEU A 176 3.79 -10.99 30.29
N LYS A 177 4.15 -12.08 30.98
CA LYS A 177 5.55 -12.42 31.27
C LYS A 177 6.26 -12.90 30.01
N THR A 178 5.60 -13.68 29.17
CA THR A 178 6.07 -14.11 27.84
C THR A 178 6.42 -12.89 26.98
N LYS A 179 5.51 -11.93 26.82
CA LYS A 179 5.77 -10.69 26.07
C LYS A 179 6.93 -9.87 26.63
N LYS A 180 7.15 -9.91 27.95
CA LYS A 180 8.20 -9.13 28.62
C LYS A 180 9.60 -9.74 28.52
N TYR A 181 9.71 -11.07 28.67
CA TYR A 181 11.00 -11.74 28.89
C TYR A 181 11.44 -12.64 27.74
N ILE A 182 10.54 -13.10 26.88
CA ILE A 182 10.92 -13.93 25.75
C ILE A 182 11.48 -13.07 24.62
N ARG A 183 12.62 -13.51 24.07
CA ARG A 183 13.31 -12.89 22.93
C ARG A 183 12.78 -13.47 21.61
N ARG A 184 11.55 -13.10 21.27
CA ARG A 184 10.90 -13.47 20.00
C ARG A 184 10.73 -12.26 19.09
N PHE A 185 10.59 -12.51 17.79
CA PHE A 185 10.14 -11.52 16.82
C PHE A 185 9.48 -12.23 15.62
N THR A 186 8.52 -11.58 14.98
CA THR A 186 7.93 -12.06 13.72
C THR A 186 8.42 -11.19 12.57
N VAL A 187 8.80 -11.82 11.46
CA VAL A 187 9.21 -11.12 10.24
C VAL A 187 7.99 -10.97 9.33
N LEU A 188 7.60 -9.74 9.00
CA LEU A 188 6.41 -9.43 8.20
C LEU A 188 6.80 -8.66 6.93
N PRO A 189 6.06 -8.83 5.83
CA PRO A 189 6.30 -8.01 4.64
C PRO A 189 6.00 -6.54 4.95
N LEU A 190 6.67 -5.63 4.23
CA LEU A 190 6.42 -4.21 4.35
C LEU A 190 5.52 -3.71 3.22
N ASP A 191 4.23 -3.73 3.51
CA ASP A 191 3.16 -3.30 2.61
C ASP A 191 2.79 -1.84 2.91
N VAL A 192 2.04 -1.17 2.04
CA VAL A 192 1.59 0.21 2.30
C VAL A 192 0.76 0.32 3.59
N PRO A 193 -0.21 -0.58 3.87
CA PRO A 193 -0.94 -0.54 5.15
C PRO A 193 -0.05 -0.74 6.38
N MET A 194 0.97 -1.61 6.29
CA MET A 194 1.91 -1.85 7.37
C MET A 194 2.81 -0.62 7.62
N LEU A 195 3.29 0.02 6.56
CA LEU A 195 4.04 1.27 6.65
C LEU A 195 3.19 2.38 7.27
N ALA A 196 1.93 2.54 6.81
CA ALA A 196 0.98 3.49 7.37
C ALA A 196 0.74 3.24 8.86
N GLN A 197 0.52 1.99 9.26
CA GLN A 197 0.34 1.62 10.67
C GLN A 197 1.55 1.99 11.52
N TRP A 198 2.74 1.65 11.06
CA TRP A 198 3.98 1.96 11.78
C TRP A 198 4.24 3.46 11.89
N LEU A 199 3.95 4.22 10.83
CA LEU A 199 4.06 5.68 10.83
C LEU A 199 3.10 6.30 11.86
N LEU A 200 1.87 5.81 11.91
CA LEU A 200 0.89 6.21 12.90
C LEU A 200 1.37 5.83 14.31
N GLU A 201 1.46 4.53 14.61
CA GLU A 201 1.58 3.98 15.97
C GLU A 201 2.96 4.15 16.61
N ASP A 202 4.04 3.95 15.85
CA ASP A 202 5.40 3.81 16.40
C ASP A 202 6.35 4.97 16.03
N ARG A 203 5.96 5.85 15.11
CA ARG A 203 6.81 6.96 14.63
C ARG A 203 6.18 8.33 14.83
N ASP A 204 5.61 8.88 13.76
CA ASP A 204 5.19 10.27 13.69
C ASP A 204 4.01 10.38 12.74
N ALA A 205 2.82 10.38 13.34
CA ALA A 205 1.57 10.40 12.61
C ALA A 205 1.25 11.76 11.99
N SER A 206 1.82 12.85 12.53
CA SER A 206 1.61 14.19 11.99
C SER A 206 2.15 14.30 10.55
N LYS A 207 3.24 13.59 10.24
CA LYS A 207 3.83 13.52 8.89
C LYS A 207 2.92 12.90 7.83
N VAL A 208 1.97 12.07 8.25
CA VAL A 208 1.00 11.42 7.36
C VAL A 208 -0.40 11.99 7.57
N LEU A 209 -0.50 13.20 8.14
CA LEU A 209 -1.76 13.87 8.42
C LEU A 209 -2.75 13.01 9.23
N GLU A 210 -2.22 12.17 10.16
CA GLU A 210 -2.98 11.17 10.93
C GLU A 210 -3.87 10.25 10.04
N MET A 211 -3.50 10.06 8.76
CA MET A 211 -4.27 9.27 7.81
C MET A 211 -4.29 7.79 8.21
N ARG A 212 -5.47 7.31 8.59
CA ARG A 212 -5.71 5.92 8.97
C ARG A 212 -5.84 5.00 7.75
N GLN A 213 -5.66 3.69 7.96
CA GLN A 213 -5.66 2.70 6.88
C GLN A 213 -6.98 2.72 6.08
N GLU A 214 -8.11 2.84 6.76
CA GLU A 214 -9.43 2.95 6.15
C GLU A 214 -9.55 4.21 5.28
N MET A 215 -9.00 5.35 5.72
CA MET A 215 -9.04 6.61 4.97
C MET A 215 -8.17 6.54 3.73
N MET A 216 -6.94 6.03 3.88
CA MET A 216 -6.04 5.79 2.77
C MET A 216 -6.68 4.88 1.71
N ALA A 217 -7.36 3.81 2.16
CA ALA A 217 -8.06 2.91 1.26
C ALA A 217 -9.26 3.58 0.58
N LEU A 218 -10.07 4.34 1.32
CA LEU A 218 -11.23 5.04 0.80
C LEU A 218 -10.85 6.13 -0.21
N VAL A 219 -9.76 6.88 0.00
CA VAL A 219 -9.27 7.86 -0.98
C VAL A 219 -9.00 7.20 -2.32
N GLY A 220 -8.25 6.07 -2.33
CA GLY A 220 -7.96 5.34 -3.56
C GLY A 220 -9.19 4.74 -4.22
N CYS A 221 -10.18 4.27 -3.45
CA CYS A 221 -11.44 3.75 -3.99
C CYS A 221 -12.33 4.86 -4.58
N TRP A 222 -12.49 5.97 -3.86
CA TRP A 222 -13.35 7.07 -4.28
C TRP A 222 -12.76 7.91 -5.40
N ALA A 223 -11.43 7.99 -5.52
CA ALA A 223 -10.77 8.55 -6.70
C ALA A 223 -10.71 7.57 -7.89
N ASP A 224 -11.35 6.40 -7.76
CA ASP A 224 -11.35 5.30 -8.74
C ASP A 224 -9.96 4.99 -9.28
N VAL A 225 -9.00 4.79 -8.38
CA VAL A 225 -7.62 4.45 -8.78
C VAL A 225 -7.52 2.95 -9.01
N HIS A 226 -7.22 2.59 -10.26
CA HIS A 226 -7.14 1.20 -10.71
C HIS A 226 -6.06 1.03 -11.79
N PHE A 227 -5.80 -0.21 -12.20
CA PHE A 227 -4.92 -0.49 -13.33
C PHE A 227 -5.66 -0.21 -14.66
N GLY A 228 -5.23 0.82 -15.38
CA GLY A 228 -5.78 1.27 -16.66
C GLY A 228 -5.25 0.53 -17.90
N GLY A 229 -4.56 -0.60 -17.72
CA GLY A 229 -4.08 -1.46 -18.82
C GLY A 229 -2.59 -1.33 -19.14
N VAL A 230 -2.10 -2.15 -20.07
CA VAL A 230 -0.69 -2.14 -20.49
C VAL A 230 -0.41 -0.92 -21.39
N PRO A 231 0.73 -0.21 -21.20
CA PRO A 231 1.15 0.85 -22.10
C PRO A 231 1.25 0.34 -23.54
N THR A 232 0.72 1.12 -24.49
CA THR A 232 0.80 0.84 -25.92
C THR A 232 1.69 1.87 -26.60
N GLU A 233 2.52 1.48 -27.56
CA GLU A 233 3.40 2.40 -28.29
C GLU A 233 2.64 3.33 -29.26
N GLU A 234 1.36 3.07 -29.51
CA GLU A 234 0.52 3.89 -30.38
C GLU A 234 0.18 5.25 -29.74
N PRO A 235 0.59 6.37 -30.34
CA PRO A 235 0.34 7.70 -29.81
C PRO A 235 -1.13 8.14 -29.88
N SER A 236 -1.97 7.48 -30.69
CA SER A 236 -3.42 7.73 -30.77
C SER A 236 -4.25 6.90 -29.80
N ALA A 237 -3.63 6.02 -29.01
CA ALA A 237 -4.35 5.25 -28.01
C ALA A 237 -4.91 6.19 -26.94
N SER A 238 -6.17 5.97 -26.58
CA SER A 238 -6.86 6.72 -25.55
C SER A 238 -6.11 6.66 -24.22
N GLN A 239 -5.74 7.85 -23.71
CA GLN A 239 -5.00 8.01 -22.45
C GLN A 239 -5.90 7.70 -21.26
N HIS A 240 -5.98 6.42 -20.92
CA HIS A 240 -6.74 5.95 -19.76
C HIS A 240 -5.80 5.74 -18.56
N GLY A 241 -6.34 5.95 -17.37
CA GLY A 241 -5.63 5.74 -16.13
C GLY A 241 -4.55 6.78 -15.85
N ARG A 242 -4.91 8.07 -15.93
CA ARG A 242 -4.06 9.18 -15.51
C ARG A 242 -4.70 9.86 -14.30
N TRP A 243 -4.04 9.86 -13.15
CA TRP A 243 -4.57 10.49 -11.93
C TRP A 243 -3.74 11.70 -11.51
N LEU A 244 -4.46 12.72 -11.04
CA LEU A 244 -3.87 13.90 -10.44
C LEU A 244 -3.83 13.73 -8.93
N VAL A 245 -2.69 14.01 -8.31
CA VAL A 245 -2.46 13.77 -6.89
C VAL A 245 -1.87 15.01 -6.24
N VAL A 246 -2.39 15.40 -5.08
CA VAL A 246 -1.75 16.40 -4.20
C VAL A 246 -1.43 15.72 -2.89
N ASP A 247 -0.15 15.59 -2.55
CA ASP A 247 0.32 14.75 -1.45
C ASP A 247 1.34 15.47 -0.54
N ASP A 248 0.92 15.79 0.70
CA ASP A 248 1.79 16.26 1.77
C ASP A 248 2.15 15.17 2.80
N THR A 249 1.75 13.91 2.57
CA THR A 249 1.99 12.78 3.48
C THR A 249 3.38 12.15 3.35
N GLY A 250 4.30 12.82 2.64
CA GLY A 250 5.65 12.32 2.38
C GLY A 250 5.72 11.20 1.33
N GLY A 251 4.67 11.02 0.53
CA GLY A 251 4.54 9.97 -0.48
C GLY A 251 3.72 8.76 -0.03
N LEU A 252 3.03 8.80 1.12
CA LEU A 252 2.20 7.67 1.57
C LEU A 252 0.97 7.51 0.67
N LEU A 253 0.28 8.61 0.35
CA LEU A 253 -0.85 8.57 -0.58
C LEU A 253 -0.37 8.09 -1.95
N VAL A 254 0.71 8.66 -2.48
CA VAL A 254 1.31 8.22 -3.76
C VAL A 254 1.64 6.73 -3.74
N ALA A 255 2.22 6.20 -2.66
CA ALA A 255 2.49 4.77 -2.52
C ALA A 255 1.21 3.93 -2.59
N SER A 256 0.15 4.33 -1.88
CA SER A 256 -1.13 3.62 -1.89
C SER A 256 -1.78 3.58 -3.27
N LEU A 257 -1.72 4.69 -4.01
CA LEU A 257 -2.24 4.76 -5.38
C LEU A 257 -1.39 3.93 -6.35
N ALA A 258 -0.07 4.02 -6.24
CA ALA A 258 0.87 3.24 -7.04
C ALA A 258 0.74 1.72 -6.83
N GLU A 259 0.42 1.29 -5.61
CA GLU A 259 0.18 -0.12 -5.29
C GLU A 259 -1.06 -0.65 -6.04
N ARG A 260 -2.16 0.12 -6.04
CA ARG A 260 -3.41 -0.21 -6.75
C ARG A 260 -3.25 -0.28 -8.27
N MET A 261 -2.29 0.48 -8.79
CA MET A 261 -1.95 0.53 -10.21
C MET A 261 -0.87 -0.50 -10.60
N ASP A 262 -0.38 -1.31 -9.66
CA ASP A 262 0.69 -2.30 -9.87
C ASP A 262 2.00 -1.68 -10.43
N ILE A 263 2.34 -0.47 -9.95
CA ILE A 263 3.56 0.27 -10.32
C ILE A 263 4.45 0.61 -9.12
N LEU A 264 4.08 0.20 -7.90
CA LEU A 264 4.86 0.48 -6.70
C LEU A 264 6.10 -0.41 -6.55
N PHE A 265 6.05 -1.66 -7.03
CA PHE A 265 7.11 -2.64 -6.80
C PHE A 265 7.86 -2.97 -8.09
N PRO A 266 9.20 -3.16 -8.05
CA PRO A 266 9.96 -3.64 -9.20
C PRO A 266 9.46 -5.00 -9.68
N LYS A 267 9.15 -5.10 -10.97
CA LYS A 267 8.77 -6.38 -11.60
C LYS A 267 10.05 -7.19 -11.86
N PRO A 268 10.03 -8.53 -11.63
CA PRO A 268 11.14 -9.37 -12.06
C PRO A 268 11.32 -9.20 -13.57
N GLU A 269 12.56 -9.05 -14.04
CA GLU A 269 12.82 -9.06 -15.47
C GLU A 269 12.31 -10.40 -16.02
N PRO A 270 11.51 -10.42 -17.11
CA PRO A 270 11.26 -11.67 -17.80
C PRO A 270 12.63 -12.20 -18.21
N GLU A 271 12.95 -13.44 -17.84
CA GLU A 271 14.11 -14.12 -18.39
C GLU A 271 14.00 -13.98 -19.91
N THR A 272 14.86 -13.17 -20.51
CA THR A 272 14.89 -13.05 -21.96
C THR A 272 15.29 -14.41 -22.48
N VAL A 273 14.31 -15.18 -22.93
CA VAL A 273 14.54 -16.39 -23.71
C VAL A 273 15.36 -15.92 -24.90
N ASP A 274 16.64 -16.31 -24.93
CA ASP A 274 17.56 -16.02 -26.01
C ASP A 274 17.02 -16.67 -27.30
N ASN A 275 16.09 -16.01 -27.99
CA ASN A 275 15.80 -16.30 -29.38
C ASN A 275 16.97 -15.77 -30.22
N THR A 276 18.11 -16.44 -30.09
CA THR A 276 19.13 -16.42 -31.13
C THR A 276 18.65 -17.31 -32.26
N THR A 277 17.79 -16.76 -33.11
CA THR A 277 17.70 -17.21 -34.50
C THR A 277 19.06 -16.91 -35.15
N ALA A 278 19.95 -17.89 -35.09
CA ALA A 278 21.13 -17.94 -35.94
C ALA A 278 20.64 -17.98 -37.40
N PRO A 279 21.16 -17.13 -38.31
CA PRO A 279 20.86 -17.28 -39.72
C PRO A 279 21.44 -18.61 -40.20
N ALA A 280 20.61 -19.41 -40.86
CA ALA A 280 20.97 -20.68 -41.45
C ALA A 280 22.08 -20.48 -42.49
N THR A 281 23.25 -21.06 -42.24
CA THR A 281 24.25 -21.33 -43.27
C THR A 281 24.31 -22.83 -43.49
N THR A 282 23.80 -23.22 -44.65
CA THR A 282 23.89 -24.54 -45.27
C THR A 282 25.35 -25.02 -45.36
N GLY A 283 25.63 -26.28 -45.02
CA GLY A 283 26.80 -26.97 -45.55
C GLY A 283 27.55 -27.93 -44.63
N ASN A 284 27.21 -29.21 -44.78
CA ASN A 284 28.06 -30.41 -44.64
C ASN A 284 28.47 -30.93 -43.25
N ILE A 285 27.85 -32.08 -42.97
CA ILE A 285 28.25 -33.12 -42.03
C ILE A 285 29.52 -33.80 -42.56
N VAL A 286 30.60 -33.78 -41.78
CA VAL A 286 31.69 -34.78 -41.83
C VAL A 286 32.10 -35.12 -40.40
N VAL A 287 32.06 -36.41 -40.08
CA VAL A 287 32.54 -37.05 -38.84
C VAL A 287 33.18 -38.36 -39.29
N PRO A 288 34.14 -39.01 -38.59
CA PRO A 288 35.19 -38.57 -37.65
C PRO A 288 36.60 -39.07 -38.08
N THR A 289 37.68 -38.66 -37.40
CA THR A 289 38.79 -39.60 -37.11
C THR A 289 39.66 -39.16 -35.94
N GLU A 290 39.95 -40.12 -35.07
CA GLU A 290 40.79 -40.07 -33.88
C GLU A 290 42.29 -40.04 -34.24
N ASN A 291 43.11 -39.43 -33.38
CA ASN A 291 44.43 -40.00 -33.04
C ASN A 291 44.94 -39.50 -31.68
N MET A 292 45.37 -40.45 -30.86
CA MET A 292 45.97 -40.29 -29.54
C MET A 292 47.48 -39.99 -29.63
N GLY A 293 48.04 -39.32 -28.61
CA GLY A 293 49.47 -39.22 -28.35
C GLY A 293 49.79 -38.44 -27.07
N GLN A 294 50.54 -39.06 -26.17
CA GLN A 294 50.77 -38.74 -24.74
C GLN A 294 51.81 -37.61 -24.46
N ASP A 295 51.63 -36.87 -23.35
CA ASP A 295 52.54 -36.78 -22.16
C ASP A 295 52.49 -35.42 -21.43
N GLN A 296 52.45 -35.50 -20.09
CA GLN A 296 52.47 -34.41 -19.08
C GLN A 296 53.91 -33.88 -18.80
N PRO A 297 54.18 -32.89 -17.90
CA PRO A 297 53.38 -31.77 -17.35
C PRO A 297 54.15 -30.41 -17.32
N GLN A 298 53.44 -29.29 -17.10
CA GLN A 298 53.77 -28.13 -16.22
C GLN A 298 53.50 -26.72 -16.78
N ALA A 299 52.95 -25.89 -15.87
CA ALA A 299 52.90 -24.43 -15.82
C ALA A 299 51.91 -23.70 -16.74
N THR A 300 50.62 -23.70 -16.38
CA THR A 300 49.65 -22.74 -16.92
C THR A 300 49.67 -21.45 -16.10
N SER A 301 50.35 -20.44 -16.63
CA SER A 301 50.15 -19.03 -16.30
C SER A 301 48.69 -18.63 -16.53
N GLY A 302 48.05 -18.04 -15.52
CA GLY A 302 46.67 -17.56 -15.59
C GLY A 302 46.46 -16.61 -16.76
N THR A 303 45.69 -17.06 -17.74
CA THR A 303 45.20 -16.21 -18.83
C THR A 303 43.99 -15.46 -18.28
N THR A 304 44.13 -14.15 -18.17
CA THR A 304 43.06 -13.23 -17.80
C THR A 304 41.95 -13.28 -18.84
N ASN A 305 40.78 -13.80 -18.48
CA ASN A 305 39.57 -13.67 -19.27
C ASN A 305 39.26 -12.17 -19.47
N PRO A 306 38.97 -11.69 -20.69
CA PRO A 306 38.58 -10.30 -20.91
C PRO A 306 37.21 -10.04 -20.23
N PRO A 307 36.98 -8.84 -19.68
CA PRO A 307 35.72 -8.51 -19.02
C PRO A 307 34.58 -8.63 -20.03
N GLY A 308 33.54 -9.38 -19.66
CA GLY A 308 32.33 -9.57 -20.45
C GLY A 308 31.80 -8.24 -20.96
N GLN A 309 31.67 -8.12 -22.28
CA GLN A 309 31.12 -6.95 -22.94
C GLN A 309 29.67 -6.78 -22.53
N ARG A 310 29.39 -5.89 -21.57
CA ARG A 310 28.04 -5.40 -21.31
C ARG A 310 27.48 -4.86 -22.63
N LYS A 311 26.44 -5.50 -23.17
CA LYS A 311 25.72 -5.03 -24.36
C LYS A 311 25.36 -3.56 -24.13
N ARG A 312 25.98 -2.65 -24.89
CA ARG A 312 25.68 -1.22 -24.80
C ARG A 312 24.29 -1.00 -25.36
N HIS A 313 23.30 -0.74 -24.50
CA HIS A 313 21.98 -0.31 -24.96
C HIS A 313 22.12 0.92 -25.87
N PRO A 314 21.34 1.00 -26.97
CA PRO A 314 21.35 2.17 -27.85
C PRO A 314 21.12 3.43 -27.03
N ARG A 315 21.91 4.48 -27.29
CA ARG A 315 21.71 5.77 -26.62
C ARG A 315 20.45 6.42 -27.17
N ARG A 316 19.42 6.49 -26.33
CA ARG A 316 18.18 7.24 -26.60
C ARG A 316 18.48 8.72 -26.80
N SER A 317 17.64 9.40 -27.57
CA SER A 317 17.72 10.85 -27.79
C SER A 317 17.59 11.60 -26.46
N ASP A 318 18.20 12.79 -26.34
CA ASP A 318 18.01 13.63 -25.16
C ASP A 318 16.55 14.10 -24.98
N PHE A 319 15.76 14.08 -26.06
CA PHE A 319 14.35 14.44 -26.06
C PHE A 319 13.42 13.23 -25.96
N ASP A 320 13.97 12.03 -25.80
CA ASP A 320 13.18 10.84 -25.50
C ASP A 320 12.76 10.90 -24.03
N VAL A 321 11.48 11.19 -23.80
CA VAL A 321 10.92 11.35 -22.46
C VAL A 321 10.50 9.98 -21.96
N PRO A 322 10.94 9.56 -20.76
CA PRO A 322 10.78 8.18 -20.31
C PRO A 322 9.36 7.83 -19.82
N TYR A 323 8.37 8.72 -20.01
CA TYR A 323 7.05 8.51 -19.43
C TYR A 323 6.15 7.64 -20.32
N VAL A 324 5.42 6.74 -19.69
CA VAL A 324 4.39 5.94 -20.36
C VAL A 324 3.10 6.73 -20.54
N ASN A 325 2.22 6.26 -21.43
CA ASN A 325 0.94 6.89 -21.76
C ASN A 325 -0.25 6.44 -20.90
N LYS A 326 -0.08 5.41 -20.07
CA LYS A 326 -1.12 4.83 -19.20
C LYS A 326 -0.57 4.56 -17.80
N ASN A 327 -1.46 4.50 -16.81
CA ASN A 327 -1.13 4.29 -15.41
C ASN A 327 -0.14 5.34 -14.88
N THR A 328 -0.41 6.61 -15.14
CA THR A 328 0.46 7.69 -14.67
C THR A 328 -0.11 8.39 -13.46
N LEU A 329 0.75 8.70 -12.49
CA LEU A 329 0.45 9.60 -11.38
C LEU A 329 1.15 10.93 -11.62
N THR A 330 0.40 12.02 -11.62
CA THR A 330 0.96 13.37 -11.66
C THR A 330 0.79 14.00 -10.28
N VAL A 331 1.91 14.19 -9.58
CA VAL A 331 1.94 14.74 -8.22
C VAL A 331 2.20 16.23 -8.28
N ILE A 332 1.25 17.02 -7.78
CA ILE A 332 1.41 18.46 -7.58
C ILE A 332 2.01 18.70 -6.19
N HIS A 333 3.04 19.54 -6.11
CA HIS A 333 3.69 19.90 -4.85
C HIS A 333 3.95 21.40 -4.73
N GLY A 334 4.00 21.92 -3.50
CA GLY A 334 4.30 23.33 -3.23
C GLY A 334 5.78 23.69 -3.07
N GLN A 335 6.63 22.71 -2.77
CA GLN A 335 8.06 22.94 -2.58
C GLN A 335 8.82 22.89 -3.92
N THR A 336 10.11 23.22 -3.91
CA THR A 336 10.97 23.13 -5.12
C THR A 336 11.15 21.70 -5.63
N GLN A 337 11.01 20.71 -4.75
CA GLN A 337 11.02 19.28 -5.04
C GLN A 337 9.87 18.61 -4.30
N PRO A 338 9.28 17.54 -4.86
CA PRO A 338 8.22 16.80 -4.18
C PRO A 338 8.78 16.05 -2.95
N ASN A 339 8.03 16.05 -1.85
CA ASN A 339 8.40 15.26 -0.67
C ASN A 339 7.87 13.83 -0.82
N LEU A 340 8.69 12.95 -1.40
CA LEU A 340 8.37 11.53 -1.62
C LEU A 340 9.28 10.59 -0.82
N ALA A 341 9.74 11.04 0.34
CA ALA A 341 10.75 10.34 1.14
C ALA A 341 10.31 8.94 1.61
N LEU A 342 9.01 8.68 1.72
CA LEU A 342 8.49 7.37 2.13
C LEU A 342 8.62 6.31 1.03
N LEU A 343 8.72 6.69 -0.24
CA LEU A 343 8.89 5.73 -1.34
C LEU A 343 10.20 4.93 -1.26
N ARG A 344 11.18 5.42 -0.48
CA ARG A 344 12.42 4.67 -0.18
C ARG A 344 12.15 3.31 0.46
N TYR A 345 11.06 3.18 1.22
CA TYR A 345 10.65 1.92 1.86
C TYR A 345 10.20 0.87 0.84
N PHE A 346 9.93 1.30 -0.40
CA PHE A 346 9.58 0.45 -1.54
C PHE A 346 10.72 0.40 -2.58
N ASN A 347 11.96 0.68 -2.15
CA ASN A 347 13.17 0.69 -2.98
C ASN A 347 13.15 1.72 -4.13
N TYR A 348 12.40 2.81 -3.97
CA TYR A 348 12.41 3.92 -4.91
C TYR A 348 13.13 5.16 -4.32
N ASP A 349 14.14 5.65 -5.03
CA ASP A 349 14.85 6.88 -4.67
C ASP A 349 14.38 8.04 -5.54
N ALA A 350 13.42 8.82 -5.02
CA ALA A 350 12.88 9.99 -5.71
C ALA A 350 13.92 11.10 -5.96
N ALA A 351 15.04 11.12 -5.24
CA ALA A 351 16.09 12.11 -5.46
C ALA A 351 16.99 11.77 -6.66
N ASN A 352 16.95 10.53 -7.15
CA ASN A 352 17.80 10.08 -8.24
C ASN A 352 17.22 10.44 -9.62
N ALA A 353 17.61 11.61 -10.14
CA ALA A 353 17.15 12.07 -11.45
C ALA A 353 17.61 11.21 -12.66
N ASN A 354 18.59 10.31 -12.48
CA ASN A 354 19.12 9.42 -13.50
C ASN A 354 19.29 7.99 -12.95
N PRO A 355 18.18 7.25 -12.79
CA PRO A 355 18.22 5.87 -12.31
C PRO A 355 19.09 5.00 -13.23
N SER A 356 19.79 4.05 -12.63
CA SER A 356 20.52 3.01 -13.36
C SER A 356 19.63 1.77 -13.48
N PRO A 357 19.68 1.03 -14.60
CA PRO A 357 18.94 -0.23 -14.72
C PRO A 357 19.28 -1.24 -13.60
N PRO A 358 18.33 -2.07 -13.15
CA PRO A 358 16.92 -2.13 -13.60
C PRO A 358 16.10 -0.91 -13.12
N TYR A 359 15.23 -0.40 -13.99
CA TYR A 359 14.40 0.77 -13.67
C TYR A 359 13.28 0.41 -12.69
N HIS A 360 12.97 1.32 -11.79
CA HIS A 360 11.78 1.21 -10.97
C HIS A 360 10.57 1.62 -11.82
N PRO A 361 9.40 0.94 -11.75
CA PRO A 361 8.25 1.33 -12.58
C PRO A 361 7.80 2.79 -12.36
N LEU A 362 7.93 3.29 -11.14
CA LEU A 362 7.69 4.71 -10.83
C LEU A 362 8.57 5.68 -11.66
N ASP A 363 9.77 5.31 -12.11
CA ASP A 363 10.61 6.18 -12.94
C ASP A 363 9.91 6.61 -14.25
N THR A 364 9.00 5.77 -14.77
CA THR A 364 8.26 5.99 -16.01
C THR A 364 6.80 6.36 -15.79
N ASN A 365 6.26 6.11 -14.60
CA ASN A 365 4.84 6.29 -14.30
C ASN A 365 4.54 7.47 -13.36
N LEU A 366 5.55 8.00 -12.66
CA LEU A 366 5.40 9.10 -11.72
C LEU A 366 5.94 10.41 -12.32
N MET A 367 5.06 11.38 -12.49
CA MET A 367 5.38 12.74 -12.91
C MET A 367 5.23 13.68 -11.72
N ASP A 368 6.12 14.65 -11.59
CA ASP A 368 6.11 15.68 -10.55
C ASP A 368 6.02 17.07 -11.16
N ILE A 369 5.12 17.91 -10.61
CA ILE A 369 4.92 19.29 -11.05
C ILE A 369 4.74 20.21 -9.85
N SER A 370 5.40 21.36 -9.85
CA SER A 370 5.18 22.38 -8.82
C SER A 370 3.93 23.22 -9.12
N TRP A 371 3.30 23.80 -8.10
CA TRP A 371 2.22 24.78 -8.29
C TRP A 371 2.64 25.95 -9.20
N LEU A 372 3.90 26.40 -9.11
CA LEU A 372 4.45 27.43 -10.00
C LEU A 372 4.39 26.99 -11.47
N GLN A 373 4.91 25.80 -11.76
CA GLN A 373 4.92 25.23 -13.12
C GLN A 373 3.51 24.98 -13.65
N LEU A 374 2.58 24.59 -12.79
CA LEU A 374 1.19 24.36 -13.18
C LEU A 374 0.47 25.67 -13.51
N LEU A 375 0.57 26.67 -12.63
CA LEU A 375 -0.20 27.92 -12.73
C LEU A 375 0.47 28.93 -13.68
N ALA A 376 1.77 29.18 -13.50
CA ALA A 376 2.54 30.17 -14.21
C ALA A 376 3.87 29.59 -14.76
N PRO A 377 3.82 28.69 -15.75
CA PRO A 377 5.02 28.06 -16.33
C PRO A 377 5.98 29.07 -16.96
N GLU A 378 5.48 30.22 -17.40
CA GLU A 378 6.27 31.34 -17.92
C GLU A 378 7.10 32.07 -16.85
N GLN A 379 6.99 31.68 -15.58
CA GLN A 379 7.86 32.18 -14.51
C GLN A 379 8.91 31.14 -14.09
N ASP A 380 8.84 29.92 -14.62
CA ASP A 380 9.84 28.88 -14.36
C ASP A 380 10.93 28.89 -15.44
N ASP A 381 12.13 29.30 -15.05
CA ASP A 381 13.32 29.25 -15.89
C ASP A 381 13.60 27.85 -16.47
N ALA A 382 13.28 26.80 -15.71
CA ALA A 382 13.54 25.43 -16.14
C ALA A 382 12.60 24.96 -17.27
N TYR A 383 11.44 25.60 -17.41
CA TYR A 383 10.48 25.36 -18.48
C TYR A 383 10.78 26.21 -19.72
N ILE A 384 10.99 27.53 -19.56
CA ILE A 384 11.17 28.47 -20.69
C ILE A 384 12.51 28.28 -21.40
N ASN A 385 13.60 28.20 -20.63
CA ASN A 385 14.94 28.34 -21.19
C ASN A 385 15.39 27.04 -21.89
N LYS A 386 15.11 26.94 -23.20
CA LYS A 386 15.58 25.84 -24.04
C LYS A 386 17.13 25.78 -24.02
N PRO A 387 17.73 24.64 -23.63
CA PRO A 387 19.19 24.51 -23.64
C PRO A 387 19.76 24.68 -25.05
N ALA A 388 20.88 25.41 -25.16
CA ALA A 388 21.55 25.66 -26.42
C ALA A 388 21.87 24.37 -27.19
N GLU A 389 21.71 24.42 -28.51
CA GLU A 389 22.09 23.32 -29.41
C GLU A 389 23.58 23.44 -29.72
N ALA A 390 24.27 22.29 -29.75
CA ALA A 390 25.69 22.20 -30.04
C ALA A 390 25.89 21.08 -31.06
N THR A 391 26.85 21.25 -31.97
CA THR A 391 27.09 20.25 -33.01
C THR A 391 27.72 18.98 -32.40
N PRO A 392 27.53 17.80 -33.02
CA PRO A 392 28.17 16.57 -32.53
C PRO A 392 29.70 16.68 -32.41
N GLU A 393 30.32 17.46 -33.30
CA GLU A 393 31.75 17.76 -33.30
C GLU A 393 32.15 18.59 -32.07
N GLU A 394 31.41 19.65 -31.77
CA GLU A 394 31.61 20.45 -30.56
C GLU A 394 31.45 19.61 -29.29
N ILE A 395 30.41 18.77 -29.22
CA ILE A 395 30.15 17.90 -28.07
C ILE A 395 31.29 16.89 -27.88
N SER A 396 31.86 16.39 -28.97
CA SER A 396 33.00 15.46 -28.93
C SER A 396 34.28 16.13 -28.41
N SER A 397 34.45 17.43 -28.69
CA SER A 397 35.60 18.22 -28.24
C SER A 397 35.56 18.54 -26.73
N TRP A 398 34.40 18.45 -26.10
CA TRP A 398 34.23 18.83 -24.70
C TRP A 398 34.75 17.77 -23.72
N LYS A 399 35.25 18.25 -22.57
CA LYS A 399 35.56 17.40 -21.42
C LYS A 399 34.32 16.61 -20.96
N THR A 400 34.54 15.39 -20.44
CA THR A 400 33.49 14.45 -20.00
C THR A 400 32.43 15.10 -19.10
N ASN A 401 32.83 15.95 -18.15
CA ASN A 401 31.90 16.63 -17.25
C ASN A 401 30.99 17.64 -17.99
N ARG A 402 31.56 18.47 -18.87
CA ARG A 402 30.79 19.43 -19.69
C ARG A 402 29.81 18.70 -20.61
N ARG A 403 30.26 17.63 -21.26
CA ARG A 403 29.41 16.76 -22.09
C ARG A 403 28.27 16.11 -21.28
N GLY A 404 28.57 15.58 -20.10
CA GLY A 404 27.55 15.00 -19.22
C GLY A 404 26.50 16.01 -18.76
N ASN A 405 26.93 17.22 -18.39
CA ASN A 405 26.03 18.31 -18.00
C ASN A 405 25.17 18.80 -19.15
N TYR A 406 25.69 18.84 -20.37
CA TYR A 406 24.94 19.20 -21.58
C TYR A 406 23.72 18.29 -21.78
N HIS A 407 23.94 16.97 -21.84
CA HIS A 407 22.87 15.98 -22.02
C HIS A 407 21.91 15.96 -20.81
N ARG A 408 22.42 16.18 -19.59
CA ARG A 408 21.56 16.25 -18.39
C ARG A 408 20.61 17.45 -18.44
N LYS A 409 21.08 18.62 -18.87
CA LYS A 409 20.25 19.83 -19.01
C LYS A 409 19.14 19.63 -20.05
N ARG A 410 19.47 19.04 -21.20
CA ARG A 410 18.51 18.75 -22.28
C ARG A 410 17.44 17.75 -21.85
N ARG A 411 17.84 16.62 -21.25
CA ARG A 411 16.90 15.62 -20.72
C ARG A 411 16.00 16.20 -19.62
N ARG A 412 16.55 17.02 -18.72
CA ARG A 412 15.76 17.71 -17.68
C ARG A 412 14.74 18.66 -18.29
N TRP A 413 15.14 19.50 -19.25
CA TRP A 413 14.25 20.43 -19.93
C TRP A 413 13.14 19.71 -20.69
N ALA A 414 13.48 18.66 -21.45
CA ALA A 414 12.50 17.84 -22.18
C ALA A 414 11.47 17.21 -21.24
N ARG A 415 11.93 16.68 -20.10
CA ARG A 415 11.07 16.08 -19.07
C ARG A 415 10.12 17.13 -18.45
N ILE A 416 10.64 18.26 -17.99
CA ILE A 416 9.84 19.33 -17.38
C ILE A 416 8.79 19.84 -18.37
N ARG A 417 9.20 20.11 -19.60
CA ARG A 417 8.29 20.58 -20.65
C ARG A 417 7.17 19.57 -20.92
N HIS A 418 7.51 18.29 -21.08
CA HIS A 418 6.52 17.25 -21.27
C HIS A 418 5.52 17.17 -20.10
N VAL A 419 6.00 17.20 -18.85
CA VAL A 419 5.13 17.15 -17.67
C VAL A 419 4.19 18.36 -17.62
N VAL A 420 4.71 19.57 -17.82
CA VAL A 420 3.90 20.80 -17.81
C VAL A 420 2.87 20.79 -18.93
N ASP A 421 3.28 20.52 -20.16
CA ASP A 421 2.40 20.53 -21.34
C ASP A 421 1.29 19.47 -21.19
N THR A 422 1.66 18.25 -20.77
CA THR A 422 0.73 17.11 -20.62
C THR A 422 -0.20 17.26 -19.41
N THR A 423 0.24 17.98 -18.37
CA THR A 423 -0.61 18.29 -17.21
C THR A 423 -1.62 19.38 -17.55
N ARG A 424 -1.18 20.46 -18.21
CA ARG A 424 -2.06 21.59 -18.59
C ARG A 424 -3.05 21.22 -19.70
N ALA A 425 -2.75 20.21 -20.51
CA ALA A 425 -3.69 19.62 -21.45
C ALA A 425 -4.91 18.97 -20.77
N GLY A 426 -4.82 18.63 -19.47
CA GLY A 426 -5.90 18.01 -18.71
C GLY A 426 -6.19 16.57 -19.14
N GLY A 427 -7.45 16.16 -18.97
CA GLY A 427 -7.91 14.80 -19.28
C GLY A 427 -7.63 13.77 -18.18
N PHE A 428 -7.47 14.21 -16.93
CA PHE A 428 -7.23 13.30 -15.81
C PHE A 428 -8.50 12.52 -15.45
N SER A 429 -8.33 11.22 -15.20
CA SER A 429 -9.39 10.27 -14.85
C SER A 429 -9.90 10.45 -13.43
N GLY A 430 -9.13 11.05 -12.52
CA GLY A 430 -9.54 11.29 -11.14
C GLY A 430 -8.57 12.18 -10.37
N LEU A 431 -9.02 12.68 -9.22
CA LEU A 431 -8.26 13.52 -8.30
C LEU A 431 -8.21 12.92 -6.90
N ALA A 432 -7.00 12.75 -6.36
CA ALA A 432 -6.77 12.33 -4.98
C ALA A 432 -5.95 13.40 -4.23
N VAL A 433 -6.46 13.88 -3.09
CA VAL A 433 -5.81 14.94 -2.32
C VAL A 433 -5.64 14.51 -0.87
N ALA A 434 -4.43 14.66 -0.35
CA ALA A 434 -4.12 14.63 1.07
C ALA A 434 -3.08 15.71 1.36
N SER A 435 -3.55 16.91 1.64
CA SER A 435 -2.71 18.09 1.79
C SER A 435 -3.17 18.96 2.96
N SER A 436 -2.23 19.73 3.49
CA SER A 436 -2.48 20.78 4.48
C SER A 436 -2.90 22.11 3.86
N MET A 437 -2.90 22.21 2.53
CA MET A 437 -3.35 23.38 1.78
C MET A 437 -4.87 23.56 1.87
N ASP A 438 -5.33 24.80 1.65
CA ASP A 438 -6.75 25.11 1.54
C ASP A 438 -7.38 24.30 0.37
N PRO A 439 -8.38 23.44 0.66
CA PRO A 439 -8.97 22.57 -0.35
C PRO A 439 -9.73 23.37 -1.42
N ILE A 440 -10.23 24.58 -1.12
CA ILE A 440 -10.91 25.44 -2.10
C ILE A 440 -9.93 25.86 -3.20
N SER A 441 -8.75 26.35 -2.81
CA SER A 441 -7.68 26.75 -3.74
C SER A 441 -7.16 25.58 -4.58
N VAL A 442 -7.04 24.38 -3.97
CA VAL A 442 -6.65 23.15 -4.68
C VAL A 442 -7.69 22.79 -5.73
N VAL A 443 -8.97 22.72 -5.35
CA VAL A 443 -10.09 22.37 -6.24
C VAL A 443 -10.21 23.36 -7.40
N ARG A 444 -10.08 24.67 -7.14
CA ARG A 444 -10.11 25.72 -8.17
C ARG A 444 -9.12 25.45 -9.31
N SER A 445 -7.91 25.02 -8.97
CA SER A 445 -6.83 24.83 -9.95
C SER A 445 -6.83 23.44 -10.59
N THR A 446 -7.40 22.43 -9.92
CA THR A 446 -7.29 21.02 -10.33
C THR A 446 -8.55 20.50 -11.04
N VAL A 447 -9.74 20.93 -10.65
CA VAL A 447 -11.02 20.52 -11.27
C VAL A 447 -11.07 20.79 -12.78
N PRO A 448 -10.56 21.93 -13.30
CA PRO A 448 -10.54 22.18 -14.75
C PRO A 448 -9.65 21.21 -15.54
N LEU A 449 -8.72 20.50 -14.87
CA LEU A 449 -7.83 19.54 -15.51
C LEU A 449 -8.47 18.15 -15.61
N LEU A 450 -9.56 17.90 -14.88
CA LEU A 450 -10.22 16.60 -14.83
C LEU A 450 -11.17 16.41 -16.02
N ALA A 451 -11.24 15.17 -16.51
CA ALA A 451 -12.24 14.79 -17.49
C ALA A 451 -13.66 14.88 -16.92
N GLY A 452 -14.66 15.11 -17.77
CA GLY A 452 -16.07 15.06 -17.37
C GLY A 452 -16.41 13.70 -16.74
N GLY A 453 -17.07 13.69 -15.59
CA GLY A 453 -17.37 12.48 -14.84
C GLY A 453 -16.18 11.87 -14.07
N ALA A 454 -15.03 12.55 -14.00
CA ALA A 454 -13.93 12.11 -13.15
C ALA A 454 -14.30 12.24 -11.66
N PRO A 455 -14.06 11.21 -10.84
CA PRO A 455 -14.28 11.31 -9.41
C PRO A 455 -13.16 12.05 -8.67
N ILE A 456 -13.53 12.60 -7.52
CA ILE A 456 -12.67 13.41 -6.67
C ILE A 456 -12.75 12.87 -5.25
N ALA A 457 -11.59 12.70 -4.60
CA ALA A 457 -11.47 12.31 -3.22
C ALA A 457 -10.46 13.21 -2.49
N ILE A 458 -10.93 13.96 -1.48
CA ILE A 458 -10.11 14.92 -0.71
C ILE A 458 -10.13 14.53 0.76
N TYR A 459 -8.98 14.11 1.26
CA TYR A 459 -8.77 13.77 2.66
C TYR A 459 -8.37 15.01 3.47
N SER A 460 -8.91 15.12 4.68
CA SER A 460 -8.46 16.06 5.71
C SER A 460 -8.52 15.40 7.09
N PRO A 461 -7.54 15.66 7.98
CA PRO A 461 -7.61 15.18 9.37
C PRO A 461 -8.80 15.79 10.13
N THR A 462 -9.23 17.00 9.79
CA THR A 462 -10.34 17.71 10.44
C THR A 462 -11.47 18.02 9.44
N ILE A 463 -12.68 18.23 9.94
CA ILE A 463 -13.89 18.35 9.11
C ILE A 463 -14.12 19.77 8.57
N GLU A 464 -13.58 20.78 9.24
CA GLU A 464 -13.89 22.20 8.98
C GLU A 464 -13.48 22.64 7.56
N PRO A 465 -12.27 22.31 7.04
CA PRO A 465 -11.90 22.68 5.68
C PRO A 465 -12.79 22.02 4.63
N LEU A 466 -13.22 20.78 4.88
CA LEU A 466 -14.10 20.04 3.96
C LEU A 466 -15.53 20.60 4.00
N THR A 467 -16.00 21.05 5.16
CA THR A 467 -17.32 21.69 5.30
C THR A 467 -17.37 23.01 4.53
N GLN A 468 -16.30 23.81 4.62
CA GLN A 468 -16.18 25.06 3.86
C GLN A 468 -16.17 24.81 2.35
N LEU A 469 -15.43 23.78 1.91
CA LEU A 469 -15.43 23.36 0.51
C LEU A 469 -16.82 22.86 0.08
N ALA A 470 -17.48 22.04 0.88
CA ALA A 470 -18.79 21.50 0.56
C ALA A 470 -19.86 22.60 0.45
N ASP A 471 -19.78 23.63 1.30
CA ASP A 471 -20.68 24.78 1.23
C ASP A 471 -20.58 25.52 -0.11
N CYS A 472 -19.38 25.61 -0.69
CA CYS A 472 -19.16 26.21 -2.02
C CYS A 472 -20.00 25.54 -3.12
N PHE A 473 -20.36 24.27 -2.96
CA PHE A 473 -21.17 23.48 -3.91
C PHE A 473 -22.58 23.17 -3.41
N SER A 474 -23.03 23.88 -2.37
CA SER A 474 -24.35 23.69 -1.79
C SER A 474 -25.47 23.98 -2.79
N VAL A 475 -26.66 23.42 -2.53
CA VAL A 475 -27.86 23.70 -3.34
C VAL A 475 -28.21 25.19 -3.30
N ALA A 476 -28.05 25.83 -2.14
CA ALA A 476 -28.31 27.26 -1.97
C ALA A 476 -27.38 28.12 -2.82
N ARG A 477 -26.06 27.88 -2.80
CA ARG A 477 -25.10 28.63 -3.64
C ARG A 477 -25.31 28.37 -5.13
N ARG A 478 -25.63 27.13 -5.52
CA ARG A 478 -25.98 26.83 -6.92
C ARG A 478 -27.23 27.57 -7.38
N ALA A 479 -28.27 27.65 -6.54
CA ALA A 479 -29.48 28.41 -6.86
C ALA A 479 -29.19 29.91 -6.96
N ALA A 480 -28.41 30.46 -6.02
CA ALA A 480 -27.98 31.85 -6.04
C ALA A 480 -27.21 32.17 -7.33
N TRP A 481 -26.24 31.34 -7.70
CA TRP A 481 -25.44 31.44 -8.93
C TRP A 481 -26.29 31.51 -10.20
N VAL A 482 -27.34 30.66 -10.28
CA VAL A 482 -28.23 30.65 -11.45
C VAL A 482 -29.16 31.88 -11.46
N SER A 483 -29.61 32.34 -10.29
CA SER A 483 -30.54 33.48 -10.18
C SER A 483 -29.88 34.85 -10.32
N ALA A 484 -28.67 34.99 -9.81
CA ALA A 484 -27.91 36.23 -9.69
C ALA A 484 -26.42 35.92 -9.92
N PRO A 485 -26.03 35.61 -11.17
CA PRO A 485 -24.63 35.35 -11.50
C PRO A 485 -23.77 36.60 -11.23
N PRO A 486 -22.50 36.43 -10.82
CA PRO A 486 -21.58 37.56 -10.70
C PRO A 486 -21.47 38.37 -12.01
N PRO A 487 -21.38 39.71 -11.96
CA PRO A 487 -21.31 40.53 -13.18
C PRO A 487 -20.06 40.21 -14.03
N GLU A 488 -19.00 39.71 -13.39
CA GLU A 488 -17.75 39.33 -14.04
C GLU A 488 -17.86 38.08 -14.95
N ILE A 489 -18.98 37.35 -14.89
CA ILE A 489 -19.14 36.10 -15.63
C ILE A 489 -20.04 36.20 -16.87
N GLU A 490 -20.77 37.31 -17.06
CA GLU A 490 -21.76 37.45 -18.14
C GLU A 490 -21.19 37.31 -19.55
N ASN A 491 -19.92 37.68 -19.76
CA ASN A 491 -19.27 37.67 -21.08
C ASN A 491 -18.22 36.56 -21.24
N LYS A 492 -18.13 35.62 -20.29
CA LYS A 492 -17.11 34.56 -20.32
C LYS A 492 -17.63 33.33 -21.05
N THR A 493 -16.77 32.73 -21.87
CA THR A 493 -17.00 31.41 -22.46
C THR A 493 -17.02 30.32 -21.39
N LEU A 494 -17.56 29.14 -21.68
CA LEU A 494 -17.56 28.02 -20.73
C LEU A 494 -16.15 27.65 -20.26
N GLU A 495 -15.18 27.62 -21.17
CA GLU A 495 -13.78 27.31 -20.81
C GLU A 495 -13.15 28.36 -19.88
N GLU A 496 -13.53 29.63 -20.02
CA GLU A 496 -13.13 30.72 -19.13
C GLU A 496 -13.87 30.65 -17.79
N LEU A 497 -15.11 30.18 -17.77
CA LEU A 497 -15.90 29.96 -16.55
C LEU A 497 -15.39 28.78 -15.73
N GLU A 498 -14.86 27.75 -16.39
CA GLU A 498 -14.22 26.62 -15.71
C GLU A 498 -12.94 27.05 -14.99
N ARG A 499 -12.17 27.97 -15.59
CA ARG A 499 -10.90 28.48 -15.06
C ARG A 499 -11.04 29.77 -14.26
N TRP A 500 -12.27 30.16 -13.91
CA TRP A 500 -12.52 31.42 -13.21
C TRP A 500 -11.93 31.40 -11.79
N GLU A 501 -11.27 32.50 -11.41
CA GLU A 501 -10.54 32.61 -10.13
C GLU A 501 -11.46 32.70 -8.90
N GLY A 502 -12.75 32.92 -9.09
CA GLY A 502 -13.72 33.09 -8.02
C GLY A 502 -13.90 34.56 -7.59
N SER A 503 -14.89 34.78 -6.74
CA SER A 503 -15.14 36.03 -6.02
C SER A 503 -15.27 35.76 -4.51
N GLU A 504 -15.42 36.80 -3.70
CA GLU A 504 -15.66 36.66 -2.25
C GLU A 504 -16.94 35.86 -1.97
N GLU A 505 -17.99 36.07 -2.77
CA GLU A 505 -19.25 35.33 -2.63
C GLU A 505 -19.20 33.94 -3.26
N PHE A 506 -18.45 33.74 -4.35
CA PHE A 506 -18.30 32.44 -5.00
C PHE A 506 -16.83 32.10 -5.20
N PRO A 507 -16.17 31.50 -4.19
CA PRO A 507 -14.75 31.18 -4.26
C PRO A 507 -14.37 30.22 -5.40
N VAL A 508 -15.33 29.42 -5.86
CA VAL A 508 -15.25 28.49 -6.98
C VAL A 508 -16.60 28.45 -7.70
N ASN A 509 -16.59 28.10 -8.99
CA ASN A 509 -17.82 27.90 -9.74
C ASN A 509 -18.60 26.70 -9.17
N PRO A 510 -19.81 26.92 -8.60
CA PRO A 510 -20.55 25.90 -7.86
C PRO A 510 -21.17 24.83 -8.78
N THR A 511 -21.12 25.00 -10.10
CA THR A 511 -21.67 24.05 -11.09
C THR A 511 -20.69 22.95 -11.49
N LEU A 512 -19.41 23.09 -11.13
CA LEU A 512 -18.36 22.20 -11.62
C LEU A 512 -18.36 20.82 -10.95
N LEU A 513 -18.98 20.67 -9.77
CA LEU A 513 -19.04 19.43 -9.01
C LEU A 513 -20.48 19.00 -8.71
N LEU A 514 -20.70 17.68 -8.73
CA LEU A 514 -21.96 17.04 -8.39
C LEU A 514 -21.75 15.99 -7.29
N GLY A 515 -22.77 15.80 -6.46
CA GLY A 515 -22.76 14.78 -5.41
C GLY A 515 -21.71 15.02 -4.32
N VAL A 516 -21.43 16.28 -3.99
CA VAL A 516 -20.46 16.61 -2.93
C VAL A 516 -20.96 16.07 -1.59
N THR A 517 -20.24 15.09 -1.03
CA THR A 517 -20.55 14.48 0.26
C THR A 517 -19.31 14.42 1.14
N ILE A 518 -19.49 14.62 2.45
CA ILE A 518 -18.44 14.43 3.45
C ILE A 518 -18.74 13.13 4.18
N GLN A 519 -17.75 12.24 4.23
CA GLN A 519 -17.85 10.92 4.81
C GLN A 519 -16.74 10.71 5.83
N SER A 520 -16.99 9.78 6.74
CA SER A 520 -16.02 9.35 7.74
C SER A 520 -16.18 7.85 7.98
N SER A 521 -15.09 7.19 8.35
CA SER A 521 -15.03 5.76 8.61
C SER A 521 -14.16 5.52 9.83
N ARG A 522 -14.53 4.52 10.65
CA ARG A 522 -13.85 4.20 11.90
C ARG A 522 -13.70 2.69 11.99
N ALA A 523 -12.46 2.21 12.11
CA ALA A 523 -12.21 0.82 12.43
C ALA A 523 -12.10 0.62 13.96
N ARG A 524 -12.84 -0.36 14.50
CA ARG A 524 -12.70 -0.78 15.90
C ARG A 524 -12.08 -2.18 15.94
N ARG A 525 -10.92 -2.30 16.58
CA ARG A 525 -10.27 -3.61 16.79
C ARG A 525 -11.03 -4.42 17.83
N TRP A 526 -11.06 -5.74 17.64
CA TRP A 526 -11.66 -6.70 18.56
C TRP A 526 -10.63 -7.69 19.05
N GLN A 527 -10.72 -8.05 20.33
CA GLN A 527 -10.14 -9.28 20.83
C GLN A 527 -11.13 -10.40 20.53
N VAL A 528 -10.65 -11.43 19.84
CA VAL A 528 -11.46 -12.60 19.46
C VAL A 528 -10.79 -13.82 20.07
N LEU A 529 -11.22 -14.15 21.27
CA LEU A 529 -10.76 -15.33 22.03
C LEU A 529 -11.99 -16.05 22.59
N PRO A 530 -11.96 -17.39 22.70
CA PRO A 530 -13.03 -18.15 23.36
C PRO A 530 -13.32 -17.59 24.76
N GLY A 531 -14.60 -17.36 25.07
CA GLY A 531 -15.05 -16.80 26.35
C GLY A 531 -14.61 -15.36 26.66
N ARG A 532 -13.83 -14.70 25.78
CA ARG A 532 -13.17 -13.40 26.03
C ARG A 532 -13.24 -12.48 24.81
N THR A 533 -14.33 -12.56 24.04
CA THR A 533 -14.53 -11.72 22.85
C THR A 533 -15.16 -10.39 23.23
N HIS A 534 -14.43 -9.31 22.98
CA HIS A 534 -14.88 -7.95 23.25
C HIS A 534 -14.08 -6.95 22.39
N PRO A 535 -14.62 -5.76 22.09
CA PRO A 535 -13.82 -4.74 21.44
C PRO A 535 -12.71 -4.26 22.37
N PHE A 536 -11.61 -3.75 21.81
CA PHE A 536 -10.63 -3.05 22.65
C PHE A 536 -11.28 -1.82 23.29
N MET A 537 -11.03 -1.65 24.60
CA MET A 537 -11.62 -0.57 25.41
C MET A 537 -10.94 0.78 25.17
N THR A 538 -9.66 0.74 24.79
CA THR A 538 -8.88 1.93 24.42
C THR A 538 -8.35 1.76 23.01
N GLY A 539 -8.25 2.88 22.31
CA GLY A 539 -7.66 2.95 20.98
C GLY A 539 -6.74 4.14 20.88
N ARG A 540 -6.07 4.24 19.73
CA ARG A 540 -5.28 5.41 19.40
C ARG A 540 -6.21 6.64 19.29
N GLY A 541 -5.92 7.67 20.08
CA GLY A 541 -6.51 9.00 19.91
C GLY A 541 -5.99 9.72 18.68
N GLY A 542 -6.22 11.03 18.60
CA GLY A 542 -5.85 11.84 17.44
C GLY A 542 -6.98 11.95 16.41
N ALA A 543 -6.65 12.48 15.24
CA ALA A 543 -7.64 12.63 14.18
C ALA A 543 -8.05 11.26 13.62
N ASP A 544 -9.33 11.14 13.32
CA ASP A 544 -9.85 9.95 12.65
C ASP A 544 -9.92 10.12 11.13
N GLY A 545 -9.88 11.37 10.65
CA GLY A 545 -9.93 11.72 9.24
C GLY A 545 -11.34 11.82 8.68
N PHE A 546 -11.47 12.69 7.70
CA PHE A 546 -12.68 12.92 6.92
C PHE A 546 -12.34 12.91 5.45
N LEU A 547 -13.32 12.53 4.63
CA LEU A 547 -13.19 12.44 3.19
C LEU A 547 -14.31 13.22 2.52
N LEU A 548 -13.97 14.15 1.64
CA LEU A 548 -14.94 14.75 0.72
C LEU A 548 -14.87 14.01 -0.61
N THR A 549 -16.03 13.60 -1.11
CA THR A 549 -16.17 12.92 -2.39
C THR A 549 -17.12 13.69 -3.30
N ALA A 550 -16.81 13.73 -4.59
CA ALA A 550 -17.61 14.41 -5.60
C ALA A 550 -17.28 13.89 -7.01
N TRP A 551 -18.10 14.28 -7.99
CA TRP A 551 -17.90 13.99 -9.40
C TRP A 551 -17.78 15.27 -10.21
N ARG A 552 -16.82 15.33 -11.14
CA ARG A 552 -16.68 16.43 -12.09
C ARG A 552 -17.90 16.50 -13.01
N ALA A 553 -18.61 17.62 -13.00
CA ALA A 553 -19.77 17.87 -13.84
C ALA A 553 -19.43 18.88 -14.94
N VAL A 554 -19.71 18.58 -16.21
CA VAL A 554 -19.54 19.52 -17.32
C VAL A 554 -20.85 20.33 -17.46
N PRO A 555 -20.82 21.67 -17.31
CA PRO A 555 -22.01 22.49 -17.50
C PRO A 555 -22.56 22.34 -18.92
N VAL A 556 -23.88 22.21 -19.05
CA VAL A 556 -24.56 22.06 -20.35
C VAL A 556 -24.65 23.42 -21.06
N GLU A 557 -24.35 23.47 -22.35
CA GLU A 557 -24.66 24.63 -23.19
C GLU A 557 -26.16 24.73 -23.49
N GLY A 558 -26.78 25.84 -23.09
CA GLY A 558 -28.17 26.16 -23.44
C GLY A 558 -29.23 25.77 -22.40
N LYS A 559 -30.51 26.01 -22.73
CA LYS A 559 -31.64 25.64 -21.85
C LYS A 559 -31.81 24.13 -21.87
N ILE A 560 -31.74 23.51 -20.70
CA ILE A 560 -32.10 22.11 -20.48
C ILE A 560 -33.61 21.99 -20.68
N GLU A 561 -34.06 21.76 -21.91
CA GLU A 561 -35.42 21.30 -22.16
C GLU A 561 -35.49 19.86 -21.69
N ALA A 562 -36.05 19.64 -20.50
CA ALA A 562 -36.49 18.32 -20.09
C ALA A 562 -37.54 17.84 -21.10
N ARG A 563 -37.13 17.10 -22.13
CA ARG A 563 -38.04 16.31 -22.97
C ARG A 563 -38.60 15.20 -22.10
N VAL A 564 -39.54 15.55 -21.23
CA VAL A 564 -40.52 14.60 -20.73
C VAL A 564 -41.40 14.30 -21.93
N SER A 565 -41.04 13.27 -22.71
CA SER A 565 -41.98 12.66 -23.62
C SER A 565 -43.07 12.02 -22.77
N ARG A 566 -44.09 12.81 -22.41
CA ARG A 566 -45.40 12.24 -22.11
C ARG A 566 -45.91 11.72 -23.45
N PRO A 567 -46.16 10.42 -23.61
CA PRO A 567 -46.89 9.97 -24.78
C PRO A 567 -48.29 10.56 -24.66
N ASP A 568 -48.58 11.57 -25.48
CA ASP A 568 -49.96 12.00 -25.70
C ASP A 568 -50.76 10.80 -26.18
N ASN A 569 -51.94 10.61 -25.59
CA ASN A 569 -52.92 9.58 -25.93
C ASN A 569 -53.09 9.45 -27.45
N LYS A 570 -52.34 8.56 -28.08
CA LYS A 570 -52.67 8.02 -29.39
C LYS A 570 -53.56 6.82 -29.18
N SER A 571 -54.69 6.84 -29.89
CA SER A 571 -55.70 5.79 -29.93
C SER A 571 -55.07 4.40 -30.06
N SER A 572 -55.67 3.44 -29.37
CA SER A 572 -55.26 2.04 -29.17
C SER A 572 -55.09 1.17 -30.42
N GLY A 573 -55.00 1.75 -31.62
CA GLY A 573 -54.76 1.03 -32.88
C GLY A 573 -53.31 1.04 -33.37
N ASP A 574 -52.48 2.01 -32.95
CA ASP A 574 -51.12 2.17 -33.51
C ASP A 574 -50.01 1.49 -32.68
N ILE A 575 -50.35 0.98 -31.49
CA ILE A 575 -49.37 0.33 -30.58
C ILE A 575 -49.05 -1.09 -31.08
N ASP A 576 -50.02 -1.81 -31.63
CA ASP A 576 -49.81 -3.18 -32.12
C ASP A 576 -48.97 -3.22 -33.42
N ALA A 577 -49.05 -2.18 -34.25
CA ALA A 577 -48.22 -2.05 -35.45
C ALA A 577 -46.73 -1.76 -35.11
N ALA A 578 -46.48 -0.95 -34.09
CA ALA A 578 -45.12 -0.62 -33.64
C ALA A 578 -44.44 -1.79 -32.90
N ILE A 579 -45.20 -2.58 -32.14
CA ILE A 579 -44.70 -3.79 -31.47
C ILE A 579 -44.34 -4.88 -32.50
N ALA A 580 -45.12 -5.01 -33.58
CA ALA A 580 -44.81 -5.95 -34.66
C ALA A 580 -43.55 -5.56 -35.46
N GLN A 581 -43.24 -4.26 -35.59
CA GLN A 581 -42.05 -3.78 -36.29
C GLN A 581 -40.76 -3.95 -35.46
N CYS A 582 -40.79 -3.70 -34.15
CA CYS A 582 -39.63 -3.94 -33.28
C CYS A 582 -39.30 -5.44 -33.09
N GLN A 583 -40.26 -6.35 -33.28
CA GLN A 583 -40.02 -7.80 -33.16
C GLN A 583 -39.40 -8.45 -34.41
N LEU A 584 -39.25 -7.71 -35.51
CA LEU A 584 -38.70 -8.21 -36.77
C LEU A 584 -37.24 -7.82 -37.03
N GLU A 585 -36.71 -6.79 -36.37
CA GLU A 585 -35.36 -6.27 -36.65
C GLU A 585 -34.24 -6.74 -35.70
N ASP A 586 -34.56 -7.32 -34.54
CA ASP A 586 -33.56 -7.90 -33.63
C ASP A 586 -33.67 -9.43 -33.56
N ARG A 587 -33.22 -10.11 -34.62
CA ARG A 587 -32.85 -11.54 -34.57
C ARG A 587 -31.35 -11.72 -34.77
N ILE A 588 -30.59 -11.61 -33.69
CA ILE A 588 -29.34 -12.36 -33.54
C ILE A 588 -29.72 -13.68 -32.86
N PRO A 589 -29.34 -14.85 -33.42
CA PRO A 589 -29.79 -16.13 -32.91
C PRO A 589 -29.08 -16.47 -31.58
N ILE A 590 -29.85 -16.57 -30.49
CA ILE A 590 -29.40 -17.22 -29.26
C ILE A 590 -29.45 -18.73 -29.51
N ASN A 591 -28.33 -19.29 -29.96
CA ASN A 591 -28.09 -20.73 -29.83
C ASN A 591 -27.58 -21.01 -28.42
N SER A 592 -28.40 -21.78 -27.69
CA SER A 592 -28.11 -22.60 -26.53
C SER A 592 -26.64 -22.76 -26.12
N LEU A 593 -26.28 -22.26 -24.94
CA LEU A 593 -25.23 -22.84 -24.11
C LEU A 593 -25.72 -22.86 -22.65
N ASP A 594 -26.09 -24.06 -22.22
CA ASP A 594 -26.22 -24.47 -20.83
C ASP A 594 -24.92 -24.18 -20.06
N THR A 595 -24.92 -23.23 -19.12
CA THR A 595 -23.79 -23.04 -18.20
C THR A 595 -24.21 -22.62 -16.79
N SER A 596 -25.28 -23.21 -16.25
CA SER A 596 -25.56 -23.13 -14.80
C SER A 596 -25.10 -24.38 -14.03
N GLU A 597 -25.12 -25.57 -14.66
CA GLU A 597 -24.59 -26.80 -14.04
C GLU A 597 -23.07 -26.96 -14.17
N GLN A 598 -22.45 -26.42 -15.22
CA GLN A 598 -21.00 -26.51 -15.43
C GLN A 598 -20.24 -25.60 -14.43
N PHE A 599 -20.78 -24.42 -14.14
CA PHE A 599 -20.20 -23.47 -13.18
C PHE A 599 -20.22 -24.03 -11.74
N LEU A 600 -21.25 -24.78 -11.36
CA LEU A 600 -21.33 -25.44 -10.05
C LEU A 600 -20.37 -26.64 -9.93
N LYS A 601 -20.13 -27.38 -11.03
CA LYS A 601 -19.14 -28.46 -11.06
C LYS A 601 -17.70 -27.94 -11.02
N ASP A 602 -17.41 -26.80 -11.65
CA ASP A 602 -16.09 -26.18 -11.64
C ASP A 602 -15.73 -25.55 -10.27
N VAL A 603 -16.73 -25.05 -9.54
CA VAL A 603 -16.58 -24.58 -8.15
C VAL A 603 -16.37 -25.73 -7.16
N GLU A 604 -16.96 -26.91 -7.40
CA GLU A 604 -16.69 -28.12 -6.60
C GLU A 604 -15.32 -28.75 -6.90
N PHE A 605 -14.82 -28.64 -8.13
CA PHE A 605 -13.50 -29.15 -8.50
C PHE A 605 -12.36 -28.33 -7.85
N LEU A 606 -12.50 -27.01 -7.77
CA LEU A 606 -11.53 -26.12 -7.11
C LEU A 606 -11.44 -26.31 -5.59
N ARG A 607 -12.41 -26.98 -4.96
CA ARG A 607 -12.41 -27.29 -3.53
C ARG A 607 -11.68 -28.58 -3.17
N LYS A 608 -11.37 -29.46 -4.13
CA LYS A 608 -10.73 -30.76 -3.86
C LYS A 608 -9.21 -30.80 -4.05
N ASP A 609 -8.62 -29.85 -4.79
CA ASP A 609 -7.17 -29.88 -5.09
C ASP A 609 -6.32 -28.89 -4.27
N SER A 610 -6.87 -28.25 -3.24
CA SER A 610 -6.11 -27.36 -2.34
C SER A 610 -5.75 -27.98 -0.97
N TRP A 611 -5.99 -29.28 -0.77
CA TRP A 611 -5.55 -30.03 0.40
C TRP A 611 -5.05 -31.43 0.01
N ARG A 612 -3.82 -31.50 -0.49
CA ARG A 612 -2.90 -32.63 -0.31
C ARG A 612 -1.47 -32.14 -0.21
#